data_AF-A0A2N6D8E0-F1
#
_entry.id   AF-A0A2N6D8E0-F1
#
_cell.length_a   1.000
_cell.length_b   1.000
_cell.length_c   1.000
_cell.angle_alpha   90.00
_cell.angle_beta   90.00
_cell.angle_gamma   90.00
#
_symmetry.space_group_name_H-M   'P 1'
#
loop_
_entity.id
_entity.type
_entity.pdbx_description
1 polymer ?
#
loop_
_entity_poly.entity_id
_entity_poly.type
_entity_poly.pdbx_seq_one_letter_code
_entity_poly.pdbx_strand_id
1 'polypeptide(L)' 'MEDTMDYSKLVTGDICFSGWTVQIAKGSGFVSDDNGIKVAKFDVSEDGHIALLEGEHKFADLALVALRSFVRYGCPQTV' A
#
# COMPACT_ATOMS: atom_id res chain seq x y z
N MET A 1 -20.21 -18.84 -2.66
CA MET A 1 -18.75 -18.70 -2.46
C MET A 1 -18.52 -17.20 -2.38
N GLU A 2 -18.18 -16.71 -1.19
CA GLU A 2 -17.73 -15.34 -1.04
C GLU A 2 -16.38 -15.28 -1.77
N ASP A 3 -16.29 -14.53 -2.86
CA ASP A 3 -15.04 -14.31 -3.57
C ASP A 3 -14.22 -13.36 -2.69
N THR A 4 -13.61 -13.88 -1.63
CA THR A 4 -12.74 -13.08 -0.75
C THR A 4 -11.57 -12.61 -1.58
N MET A 5 -11.49 -11.30 -1.78
CA MET A 5 -10.43 -10.65 -2.53
C MET A 5 -9.07 -10.98 -1.91
N ASP A 6 -8.18 -11.57 -2.71
CA ASP A 6 -6.80 -11.87 -2.33
C ASP A 6 -5.93 -10.62 -2.55
N TYR A 7 -5.69 -9.87 -1.47
CA TYR A 7 -4.88 -8.65 -1.53
C TYR A 7 -3.39 -8.94 -1.74
N SER A 8 -2.93 -10.17 -1.49
CA SER A 8 -1.55 -10.57 -1.73
C SER A 8 -1.21 -10.64 -3.22
N LYS A 9 -2.21 -10.71 -4.11
CA LYS A 9 -2.00 -10.67 -5.57
C LYS A 9 -2.14 -9.27 -6.16
N LEU A 10 -2.42 -8.25 -5.35
CA LEU A 10 -2.68 -6.90 -5.81
C LEU A 10 -1.41 -6.25 -6.40
N VAL A 11 -1.60 -5.50 -7.48
CA VAL A 11 -0.59 -4.63 -8.07
C VAL A 11 -1.24 -3.27 -8.31
N THR A 12 -0.74 -2.23 -7.63
CA THR A 12 -1.41 -0.93 -7.58
C THR A 12 -0.77 0.14 -8.46
N GLY A 13 0.49 -0.05 -8.87
CA GLY A 13 1.31 1.08 -9.32
C GLY A 13 1.54 2.08 -8.18
N ASP A 14 1.81 3.34 -8.54
CA ASP A 14 2.12 4.40 -7.58
C ASP A 14 0.84 4.98 -7.00
N ILE A 15 0.71 4.93 -5.68
CA ILE A 15 -0.38 5.54 -4.94
C ILE A 15 0.17 6.75 -4.17
N CYS A 16 -0.08 7.95 -4.69
CA CYS A 16 0.50 9.18 -4.15
C CYS A 16 -0.44 9.86 -3.13
N PHE A 17 0.07 10.15 -1.93
CA PHE A 17 -0.66 10.89 -0.89
C PHE A 17 0.26 11.87 -0.16
N SER A 18 -0.02 13.17 -0.26
CA SER A 18 0.57 14.20 0.60
C SER A 18 2.10 14.11 0.76
N GLY A 19 2.83 13.92 -0.35
CA GLY A 19 4.30 13.79 -0.36
C GLY A 19 4.82 12.38 -0.13
N TRP A 20 3.95 11.38 0.01
CA TRP A 20 4.33 9.96 0.10
C TRP A 20 3.85 9.19 -1.11
N THR A 21 4.64 8.22 -1.53
CA THR A 21 4.30 7.29 -2.61
C THR A 21 4.29 5.89 -2.06
N VAL A 22 3.13 5.23 -2.12
CA VAL A 22 2.96 3.83 -1.71
C VAL A 22 2.86 2.97 -2.96
N GLN A 23 3.64 1.89 -3.01
CA GLN A 23 3.57 0.90 -4.08
C GLN A 23 3.29 -0.47 -3.47
N ILE A 24 2.29 -1.17 -3.99
CA ILE A 24 1.93 -2.54 -3.56
C ILE A 24 2.01 -3.44 -4.79
N ALA A 25 2.77 -4.53 -4.68
CA ALA A 25 2.91 -5.53 -5.71
C ALA A 25 3.16 -6.91 -5.09
N LYS A 26 2.31 -7.89 -5.43
CA LYS A 26 2.52 -9.31 -5.11
C LYS A 26 2.73 -9.57 -3.61
N GLY A 27 1.93 -8.93 -2.76
CA GLY A 27 1.90 -9.21 -1.32
C GLY A 27 2.99 -8.49 -0.55
N SER A 28 3.72 -7.59 -1.21
CA SER A 28 4.65 -6.68 -0.57
C SER A 28 4.45 -5.27 -1.06
N GLY A 29 4.89 -4.31 -0.28
CA GLY A 29 4.88 -2.92 -0.67
C GLY A 29 5.94 -2.10 0.05
N PHE A 30 6.08 -0.87 -0.40
CA PHE A 30 6.97 0.10 0.23
C PHE A 30 6.38 1.50 0.15
N VAL A 31 6.85 2.34 1.05
CA VAL A 31 6.52 3.77 1.12
C VAL A 31 7.79 4.55 0.81
N SER A 32 7.68 5.51 -0.09
CA SER A 32 8.74 6.47 -0.41
C SER A 32 8.30 7.90 -0.08
N ASP A 33 9.25 8.75 0.28
CA ASP A 33 9.02 10.20 0.41
C ASP A 33 8.98 10.91 -0.97
N ASP A 34 8.86 12.24 -0.97
CA ASP A 34 8.80 13.07 -2.17
C ASP A 34 10.10 13.04 -3.00
N ASN A 35 11.21 12.62 -2.38
CA ASN A 35 12.51 12.45 -3.02
C ASN A 35 12.70 11.02 -3.57
N GLY A 36 11.70 10.15 -3.40
CA GLY A 36 11.77 8.74 -3.81
C GLY A 36 12.60 7.86 -2.86
N ILE A 37 12.93 8.35 -1.66
CA ILE A 37 13.65 7.58 -0.66
C ILE A 37 12.67 6.63 0.02
N LYS A 38 12.98 5.33 0.01
CA LYS A 38 12.17 4.31 0.70
C LYS A 38 12.31 4.48 2.21
N VAL A 39 11.22 4.84 2.87
CA VAL A 39 11.14 5.07 4.32
C VAL A 39 10.49 3.91 5.08
N ALA A 40 9.76 3.04 4.37
CA ALA A 40 9.17 1.84 4.96
C ALA A 40 8.99 0.72 3.93
N LYS A 41 8.97 -0.51 4.44
CA LYS A 41 8.66 -1.73 3.69
C LYS A 41 7.67 -2.56 4.48
N PHE A 42 6.71 -3.19 3.79
CA PHE A 42 5.67 -3.99 4.42
C PHE A 42 5.24 -5.15 3.54
N ASP A 43 4.60 -6.15 4.15
CA ASP A 43 3.87 -7.22 3.48
C ASP A 43 2.36 -7.02 3.62
N VAL A 44 1.62 -7.53 2.65
CA VAL A 44 0.15 -7.52 2.58
C VAL A 44 -0.33 -8.96 2.58
N SER A 45 -1.08 -9.34 3.61
CA SER A 45 -1.70 -10.67 3.69
C SER A 45 -2.89 -10.80 2.73
N GLU A 46 -3.36 -12.04 2.54
CA GLU A 46 -4.55 -12.32 1.74
C GLU A 46 -5.80 -11.57 2.22
N ASP A 47 -5.94 -11.32 3.53
CA ASP A 47 -7.04 -10.57 4.15
C ASP A 47 -6.85 -9.04 4.16
N GLY A 48 -5.70 -8.55 3.67
CA GLY A 48 -5.39 -7.12 3.59
C GLY A 48 -4.78 -6.54 4.87
N HIS A 49 -4.26 -7.39 5.77
CA HIS A 49 -3.44 -6.97 6.89
C HIS A 49 -2.07 -6.49 6.39
N ILE A 50 -1.59 -5.38 6.97
CA ILE A 50 -0.27 -4.82 6.67
C ILE A 50 0.70 -5.22 7.78
N ALA A 51 1.72 -5.99 7.43
CA ALA A 51 2.81 -6.34 8.32
C ALA A 51 4.05 -5.49 7.99
N LEU A 52 4.45 -4.59 8.88
CA LEU A 52 5.62 -3.75 8.65
C LEU A 52 6.91 -4.58 8.78
N LEU A 53 7.78 -4.52 7.77
CA LEU A 53 9.11 -5.14 7.77
C LEU A 53 10.19 -4.14 8.20
N GLU A 54 10.06 -2.89 7.74
CA GLU A 54 11.02 -1.81 7.97
C GLU A 54 10.28 -0.46 8.06
N GLY A 55 10.79 0.46 8.88
CA GLY A 55 10.26 1.83 9.02
C GLY A 55 9.50 2.06 10.32
N GLU A 56 8.89 3.25 10.44
CA GLU A 56 8.05 3.63 11.58
C GLU A 56 6.62 3.10 11.45
N HIS A 57 5.97 2.82 12.59
CA HIS A 57 4.60 2.27 12.65
C HIS A 57 3.58 3.12 11.88
N LYS A 58 3.74 4.45 11.85
CA LYS A 58 2.86 5.38 11.10
C LYS A 58 2.75 5.04 9.61
N PHE A 59 3.75 4.38 9.03
CA PHE A 59 3.73 3.97 7.62
C PHE A 59 2.90 2.70 7.38
N ALA A 60 2.64 1.89 8.40
CA ALA A 60 1.67 0.79 8.31
C ALA A 60 0.25 1.34 8.15
N ASP A 61 -0.10 2.36 8.94
CA ASP A 61 -1.40 3.04 8.83
C ASP A 61 -1.56 3.69 7.46
N LEU A 62 -0.51 4.36 6.97
CA LEU A 62 -0.51 4.96 5.62
C LEU A 62 -0.71 3.89 4.54
N ALA A 63 0.01 2.76 4.62
CA ALA A 63 -0.12 1.65 3.67
C ALA A 63 -1.51 1.03 3.68
N LEU A 64 -2.13 0.89 4.87
CA LEU A 64 -3.50 0.40 5.01
C LEU A 64 -4.51 1.35 4.38
N VAL A 65 -4.35 2.66 4.61
CA VAL A 65 -5.19 3.69 3.98
C VAL A 65 -5.02 3.67 2.46
N ALA A 66 -3.79 3.56 1.96
CA ALA A 66 -3.50 3.47 0.53
C ALA A 66 -4.18 2.26 -0.12
N LEU A 67 -4.02 1.08 0.48
CA LEU A 67 -4.64 -0.17 0.03
C LEU A 67 -6.17 -0.03 -0.04
N ARG A 68 -6.79 0.40 1.06
CA ARG A 68 -8.26 0.54 1.13
C ARG A 68 -8.79 1.59 0.16
N SER A 69 -8.06 2.67 -0.04
CA SER A 69 -8.44 3.72 -0.99
C SER A 69 -8.37 3.21 -2.43
N PHE A 70 -7.30 2.50 -2.78
CA PHE A 70 -7.16 1.88 -4.10
C PHE A 70 -8.27 0.87 -4.39
N VAL A 71 -8.56 -0.02 -3.43
CA VAL A 71 -9.60 -1.06 -3.59
C VAL A 71 -10.98 -0.43 -3.74
N ARG A 72 -11.26 0.64 -3.00
CA ARG A 72 -12.57 1.30 -2.99
C ARG A 72 -12.80 2.19 -4.21
N TYR A 73 -11.79 2.90 -4.68
CA TYR A 73 -11.95 3.96 -5.68
C TYR A 73 -11.26 3.64 -7.01
N GLY A 74 -10.47 2.56 -7.09
CA GLY A 74 -9.53 2.35 -8.19
C GLY A 74 -8.29 3.24 -8.04
N CYS A 75 -7.43 3.23 -9.06
CA CYS A 75 -6.20 4.03 -9.10
C CYS A 75 -6.50 5.50 -8.71
N PRO A 76 -5.89 6.04 -7.63
CA PRO A 76 -6.14 7.43 -7.27
C PRO A 76 -5.65 8.33 -8.40
N GLN A 77 -6.55 9.15 -8.90
CA GLN A 77 -6.17 10.19 -9.85
C GLN A 77 -5.30 11.20 -9.12
N THR A 78 -4.12 11.47 -9.68
CA THR A 78 -3.30 12.62 -9.32
C THR A 78 -4.18 13.87 -9.50
N VAL A 79 -4.49 14.56 -8.40
CA VAL A 79 -5.08 15.91 -8.43
C VAL A 79 -4.00 16.95 -8.62
#